data_AF-A0A958W5D6-F1
#
_entry.id   AF-A0A958W5D6-F1
#
_cell.length_a   1.000
_cell.length_b   1.000
_cell.length_c   1.000
_cell.angle_alpha   90.00
_cell.angle_beta   90.00
_cell.angle_gamma   90.00
#
_symmetry.space_group_name_H-M   'P 1'
#
loop_
_entity.id
_entity.type
_entity.pdbx_description
1 polymer ?
#
loop_
_entity_poly.entity_id
_entity_poly.type
_entity_poly.pdbx_seq_one_letter_code
_entity_poly.pdbx_strand_id
1 'polypeptide(L)'
;MKQLFVCFAFALLITPSFSQEIKGKSNTVHLELNSSTHGKPAIVWQWPEQISSEVLNGSVTIKAGIRSDERLKQVELYVNGRVPASDRGIGISPSTNFDYTVEKQVILSTGSNEIKIMAENESGVVTTESRVINVKEAVIAQRTDYALIIATNEYDEWDDLINPVFDATTIGDELKENYGYKVDMVLNPTKSELLRKLREYNSMNFLPNDQLFIFIAGHGKFDDLIKDGYLVCKDSKKVDDTHESYLPFSYLRTAIDNNPSRHVFLVMDACFGGTFDQAIAKRGGDDNMYREITQDEYITKKLKFKTRLYLTSGAKEYVPDGRAGKHSPFASKLVEALRGYGGKNKVLTSQQVFWYVERVKPEPRFGTFGDNEPGSEFVFVAN
;
A
#
# COMPACT_ATOMS: atom_id res chain seq x y z
N MET A 1 -59.80 55.04 -32.47
CA MET A 1 -59.74 56.09 -31.42
C MET A 1 -58.27 56.45 -31.27
N LYS A 2 -57.84 57.69 -31.54
CA LYS A 2 -57.63 58.80 -30.56
C LYS A 2 -56.62 58.41 -29.45
N GLN A 3 -55.38 58.92 -29.49
CA GLN A 3 -54.84 60.11 -28.74
C GLN A 3 -54.52 59.78 -27.26
N LEU A 4 -53.54 60.33 -26.52
CA LEU A 4 -52.37 61.25 -26.68
C LEU A 4 -51.35 60.84 -25.57
N PHE A 5 -50.08 61.26 -25.32
CA PHE A 5 -49.13 62.39 -25.55
C PHE A 5 -47.70 61.74 -25.72
N VAL A 6 -46.53 62.32 -26.08
CA VAL A 6 -45.90 63.67 -26.17
C VAL A 6 -45.35 64.25 -24.84
N CYS A 7 -44.05 64.56 -24.61
CA CYS A 7 -42.84 64.55 -25.46
C CYS A 7 -41.68 63.77 -24.75
N PHE A 8 -40.38 64.11 -24.62
CA PHE A 8 -39.52 65.29 -24.89
C PHE A 8 -38.10 64.83 -25.39
N ALA A 9 -37.13 65.74 -25.56
CA ALA A 9 -35.82 65.47 -26.20
C ALA A 9 -34.57 65.89 -25.39
N PHE A 10 -33.37 65.44 -25.83
CA PHE A 10 -32.08 66.17 -25.93
C PHE A 10 -31.10 65.29 -26.74
N ALA A 11 -30.67 65.67 -27.96
CA ALA A 11 -29.57 66.59 -28.31
C ALA A 11 -28.19 65.88 -28.38
N LEU A 12 -27.60 65.85 -29.60
CA LEU A 12 -26.27 65.30 -29.88
C LEU A 12 -25.30 66.44 -30.20
N LEU A 13 -24.07 66.41 -29.65
CA LEU A 13 -23.04 67.41 -29.90
C LEU A 13 -21.68 66.74 -30.16
N ILE A 14 -20.99 67.22 -31.20
CA ILE A 14 -19.62 66.82 -31.57
C ILE A 14 -18.78 68.10 -31.61
N THR A 15 -17.62 68.10 -30.96
CA THR A 15 -16.66 69.21 -30.95
C THR A 15 -15.23 68.71 -31.16
N PRO A 16 -14.34 69.49 -31.81
CA PRO A 16 -13.12 68.96 -32.41
C PRO A 16 -11.92 68.89 -31.46
N SER A 17 -10.97 68.01 -31.78
CA SER A 17 -9.66 67.92 -31.14
C SER A 17 -8.79 69.12 -31.48
N PHE A 18 -8.26 69.81 -30.46
CA PHE A 18 -7.14 70.75 -30.60
C PHE A 18 -5.84 70.08 -30.17
N SER A 19 -4.76 70.34 -30.93
CA SER A 19 -3.39 70.01 -30.55
C SER A 19 -2.73 71.24 -29.93
N GLN A 20 -1.87 71.04 -28.92
CA GLN A 20 -0.98 72.09 -28.44
C GLN A 20 0.33 71.50 -27.90
N GLU A 21 1.47 71.90 -28.47
CA GLU A 21 2.78 71.58 -27.91
C GLU A 21 3.06 72.42 -26.66
N ILE A 22 3.76 71.86 -25.69
CA ILE A 22 4.48 72.62 -24.65
C ILE A 22 5.92 72.13 -24.59
N LYS A 23 6.88 72.98 -24.96
CA LYS A 23 8.32 72.68 -24.91
C LYS A 23 8.86 72.80 -23.48
N GLY A 24 9.18 71.67 -22.86
CA GLY A 24 10.00 71.57 -21.65
C GLY A 24 11.48 71.33 -22.00
N LYS A 25 12.40 71.89 -21.21
CA LYS A 25 13.86 71.79 -21.46
C LYS A 25 14.37 70.35 -21.38
N SER A 26 15.39 70.04 -22.18
CA SER A 26 16.15 68.80 -22.08
C SER A 26 16.85 68.70 -20.71
N ASN A 27 16.37 67.83 -19.83
CA ASN A 27 17.17 67.29 -18.74
C ASN A 27 17.85 66.02 -19.26
N THR A 28 19.14 66.10 -19.57
CA THR A 28 19.98 64.91 -19.80
C THR A 28 20.00 64.09 -18.52
N VAL A 29 19.45 62.87 -18.59
CA VAL A 29 19.52 61.93 -17.47
C VAL A 29 20.95 61.42 -17.35
N HIS A 30 21.71 61.99 -16.44
CA HIS A 30 23.01 61.45 -16.04
C HIS A 30 22.80 60.16 -15.23
N LEU A 31 22.70 59.05 -15.95
CA LEU A 31 22.85 57.71 -15.37
C LEU A 31 24.34 57.52 -15.00
N GLU A 32 24.71 57.89 -13.78
CA GLU A 32 25.94 57.40 -13.18
C GLU A 32 25.79 55.89 -12.92
N LEU A 33 26.17 55.08 -13.91
CA LEU A 33 26.30 53.63 -13.79
C LEU A 33 27.53 53.26 -12.95
N ASN A 34 27.50 53.69 -11.68
CA ASN A 34 28.54 53.42 -10.70
C ASN A 34 28.02 52.50 -9.58
N SER A 35 27.25 51.48 -9.99
CA SER A 35 26.97 50.29 -9.23
C SER A 35 27.62 49.11 -9.93
N SER A 36 28.57 48.45 -9.27
CA SER A 36 29.02 47.11 -9.67
C SER A 36 27.79 46.19 -9.73
N THR A 37 27.47 45.69 -10.92
CA THR A 37 26.37 44.72 -11.11
C THR A 37 26.85 43.35 -10.68
N HIS A 38 26.91 43.16 -9.36
CA HIS A 38 27.35 41.96 -8.68
C HIS A 38 26.65 40.71 -9.21
N GLY A 39 27.44 39.67 -9.49
CA GLY A 39 26.98 38.47 -10.19
C GLY A 39 25.89 37.73 -9.42
N LYS A 40 24.65 37.73 -9.94
CA LYS A 40 23.53 37.04 -9.30
C LYS A 40 23.71 35.52 -9.41
N PRO A 41 23.70 34.76 -8.29
CA PRO A 41 23.83 33.31 -8.34
C PRO A 41 22.77 32.63 -9.22
N ALA A 42 23.15 31.64 -10.02
CA ALA A 42 22.24 30.86 -10.87
C ALA A 42 22.05 29.45 -10.31
N ILE A 43 20.82 29.12 -9.89
CA ILE A 43 20.45 27.79 -9.38
C ILE A 43 19.96 26.94 -10.57
N VAL A 44 20.58 25.77 -10.77
CA VAL A 44 20.29 24.84 -11.87
C VAL A 44 19.86 23.50 -11.27
N TRP A 45 18.57 23.19 -11.36
CA TRP A 45 18.01 21.95 -10.84
C TRP A 45 18.44 20.76 -11.70
N GLN A 46 18.87 19.69 -11.03
CA GLN A 46 19.13 18.38 -11.63
C GLN A 46 17.99 17.42 -11.26
N TRP A 47 17.44 17.52 -10.04
CA TRP A 47 16.22 16.85 -9.63
C TRP A 47 15.50 17.59 -8.49
N PRO A 48 14.18 17.85 -8.57
CA PRO A 48 13.33 17.65 -9.74
C PRO A 48 13.64 18.68 -10.83
N GLU A 49 13.76 18.22 -12.07
CA GLU A 49 14.01 19.07 -13.25
C GLU A 49 12.80 19.98 -13.53
N GLN A 50 11.61 19.35 -13.63
CA GLN A 50 10.34 20.01 -13.94
C GLN A 50 9.81 20.83 -12.76
N ILE A 51 9.21 21.99 -13.05
CA ILE A 51 8.65 22.95 -12.06
C ILE A 51 7.68 22.28 -11.08
N SER A 52 6.86 21.34 -11.58
CA SER A 52 6.08 20.40 -10.79
C SER A 52 6.49 18.99 -11.17
N SER A 53 6.62 18.09 -10.20
CA SER A 53 6.89 16.66 -10.40
C SER A 53 5.97 15.82 -9.52
N GLU A 54 5.66 14.60 -9.96
CA GLU A 54 4.90 13.61 -9.18
C GLU A 54 5.83 12.49 -8.70
N VAL A 55 5.64 12.02 -7.47
CA VAL A 55 6.36 10.87 -6.90
C VAL A 55 5.43 9.96 -6.11
N LEU A 56 5.78 8.67 -6.00
CA LEU A 56 4.99 7.68 -5.22
C LEU A 56 5.42 7.58 -3.75
N ASN A 57 6.64 8.03 -3.41
CA ASN A 57 7.23 7.91 -2.08
C ASN A 57 7.62 9.29 -1.55
N GLY A 58 7.38 9.56 -0.27
CA GLY A 58 7.75 10.83 0.37
C GLY A 58 9.25 11.03 0.60
N SER A 59 10.07 9.97 0.54
CA SER A 59 11.53 10.05 0.74
C SER A 59 12.25 10.22 -0.61
N VAL A 60 12.77 11.42 -0.89
CA VAL A 60 13.39 11.79 -2.18
C VAL A 60 14.71 12.56 -2.01
N THR A 61 15.57 12.57 -3.03
CA THR A 61 16.86 13.28 -3.00
C THR A 61 16.84 14.48 -3.94
N ILE A 62 16.80 15.69 -3.37
CA ILE A 62 16.93 16.94 -4.12
C ILE A 62 18.37 17.05 -4.64
N LYS A 63 18.51 17.43 -5.92
CA LYS A 63 19.79 17.70 -6.58
C LYS A 63 19.74 19.02 -7.34
N ALA A 64 20.66 19.94 -7.04
CA ALA A 64 20.86 21.15 -7.83
C ALA A 64 22.35 21.53 -7.86
N GLY A 65 22.80 22.11 -8.97
CA GLY A 65 24.05 22.87 -9.04
C GLY A 65 23.77 24.36 -8.85
N ILE A 66 24.74 25.11 -8.35
CA ILE A 66 24.69 26.57 -8.27
C ILE A 66 25.95 27.11 -8.92
N ARG A 67 25.80 28.12 -9.78
CA ARG A 67 26.89 28.91 -10.34
C ARG A 67 26.87 30.32 -9.77
N SER A 68 28.04 30.90 -9.52
CA SER A 68 28.13 32.26 -8.98
C SER A 68 29.51 32.87 -9.27
N ASP A 69 29.53 34.02 -9.93
CA ASP A 69 30.78 34.77 -10.21
C ASP A 69 31.45 35.29 -8.92
N GLU A 70 30.69 35.34 -7.84
CA GLU A 70 31.12 35.73 -6.50
C GLU A 70 30.90 34.57 -5.51
N ARG A 71 31.73 34.52 -4.46
CA ARG A 71 31.65 33.47 -3.43
C ARG A 71 30.28 33.47 -2.73
N LEU A 72 29.73 32.28 -2.50
CA LEU A 72 28.47 32.15 -1.76
C LEU A 72 28.70 32.30 -0.26
N LYS A 73 27.96 33.23 0.35
CA LYS A 73 27.85 33.46 1.78
C LYS A 73 27.01 32.38 2.44
N GLN A 74 25.90 32.00 1.82
CA GLN A 74 24.99 30.96 2.33
C GLN A 74 24.21 30.29 1.20
N VAL A 75 23.90 29.01 1.39
CA VAL A 75 22.93 28.24 0.59
C VAL A 75 22.00 27.50 1.55
N GLU A 76 20.70 27.56 1.30
CA GLU A 76 19.68 26.89 2.11
C GLU A 76 18.69 26.12 1.26
N LEU A 77 18.24 24.97 1.79
CA LEU A 77 17.14 24.19 1.25
C LEU A 77 15.99 24.23 2.25
N TYR A 78 14.82 24.65 1.77
CA TYR A 78 13.55 24.66 2.50
C TYR A 78 12.59 23.62 1.90
N VAL A 79 11.82 22.97 2.75
CA VAL A 79 10.66 22.13 2.41
C VAL A 79 9.46 22.65 3.18
N ASN A 80 8.39 23.04 2.49
CA ASN A 80 7.18 23.62 3.08
C ASN A 80 7.48 24.77 4.07
N GLY A 81 8.41 25.66 3.69
CA GLY A 81 8.85 26.80 4.50
C GLY A 81 9.76 26.46 5.69
N ARG A 82 10.21 25.21 5.86
CA ARG A 82 11.09 24.77 6.96
C ARG A 82 12.42 24.23 6.42
N VAL A 83 13.53 24.52 7.09
CA VAL A 83 14.82 23.86 6.80
C VAL A 83 14.75 22.39 7.26
N PRO A 84 14.96 21.38 6.40
CA PRO A 84 14.91 19.98 6.82
C PRO A 84 16.05 19.64 7.78
N ALA A 85 15.73 18.94 8.87
CA ALA A 85 16.71 18.42 9.83
C ALA A 85 17.77 17.54 9.13
N SER A 86 19.01 17.54 9.65
CA SER A 86 20.11 16.75 9.09
C SER A 86 21.29 16.66 10.06
N ASP A 87 21.83 15.46 10.25
CA ASP A 87 23.09 15.20 10.97
C ASP A 87 24.34 15.42 10.09
N ARG A 88 24.15 15.84 8.83
CA ARG A 88 25.23 16.15 7.88
C ARG A 88 24.98 17.50 7.20
N GLY A 89 26.05 18.28 7.05
CA GLY A 89 26.02 19.56 6.32
C GLY A 89 25.72 19.38 4.82
N ILE A 90 25.45 20.49 4.14
CA ILE A 90 25.33 20.50 2.67
C ILE A 90 26.66 19.99 2.09
N GLY A 91 26.60 18.98 1.21
CA GLY A 91 27.77 18.33 0.66
C GLY A 91 28.51 19.22 -0.34
N ILE A 92 29.47 20.02 0.14
CA ILE A 92 30.33 20.85 -0.70
C ILE A 92 31.30 19.95 -1.48
N SER A 93 30.85 19.45 -2.64
CA SER A 93 31.72 18.85 -3.65
C SER A 93 31.85 19.82 -4.83
N PRO A 94 33.05 20.35 -5.11
CA PRO A 94 33.34 21.00 -6.38
C PRO A 94 33.09 20.00 -7.51
N SER A 95 32.09 20.27 -8.34
CA SER A 95 31.80 19.47 -9.53
C SER A 95 32.37 20.20 -10.75
N THR A 96 32.77 19.48 -11.79
CA THR A 96 33.41 20.09 -12.97
C THR A 96 32.54 21.09 -13.75
N ASN A 97 31.26 21.22 -13.40
CA ASN A 97 30.27 22.05 -14.10
C ASN A 97 29.53 23.07 -13.21
N PHE A 98 29.76 23.07 -11.88
CA PHE A 98 29.07 23.94 -10.91
C PHE A 98 29.96 24.23 -9.70
N ASP A 99 30.01 25.50 -9.30
CA ASP A 99 30.83 26.02 -8.19
C ASP A 99 30.39 25.43 -6.83
N TYR A 100 29.08 25.21 -6.68
CA TYR A 100 28.48 24.54 -5.53
C TYR A 100 27.45 23.51 -5.98
N THR A 101 27.24 22.48 -5.16
CA THR A 101 26.20 21.47 -5.36
C THR A 101 25.36 21.30 -4.09
N VAL A 102 24.05 21.11 -4.27
CA VAL A 102 23.07 20.80 -3.24
C VAL A 102 22.53 19.42 -3.55
N GLU A 103 23.08 18.40 -2.89
CA GLU A 103 22.50 17.06 -2.85
C GLU A 103 22.02 16.76 -1.43
N LYS A 104 20.70 16.62 -1.24
CA LYS A 104 20.11 16.39 0.08
C LYS A 104 18.84 15.54 0.00
N GLN A 105 18.83 14.45 0.76
CA GLN A 105 17.62 13.66 1.00
C GLN A 105 16.64 14.46 1.88
N VAL A 106 15.37 14.45 1.50
CA VAL A 106 14.27 15.08 2.24
C VAL A 106 13.12 14.10 2.42
N ILE A 107 12.31 14.33 3.46
CA ILE A 107 11.05 13.62 3.70
C ILE A 107 9.92 14.61 3.45
N LEU A 108 8.98 14.20 2.61
CA LEU A 108 7.84 14.98 2.14
C LEU A 108 6.54 14.39 2.70
N SER A 109 5.53 15.24 2.89
CA SER A 109 4.18 14.82 3.27
C SER A 109 3.36 14.40 2.04
N THR A 110 2.29 13.63 2.24
CA THR A 110 1.31 13.36 1.18
C THR A 110 0.76 14.66 0.58
N GLY A 111 0.57 14.69 -0.74
CA GLY A 111 0.09 15.86 -1.48
C GLY A 111 1.22 16.79 -1.97
N SER A 112 0.89 18.06 -2.15
CA SER A 112 1.79 19.09 -2.69
C SER A 112 2.81 19.56 -1.65
N ASN A 113 4.10 19.47 -1.99
CA ASN A 113 5.19 20.00 -1.19
C ASN A 113 5.98 21.05 -1.98
N GLU A 114 6.22 22.21 -1.38
CA GLU A 114 7.14 23.21 -1.92
C GLU A 114 8.58 22.88 -1.50
N ILE A 115 9.46 22.70 -2.48
CA ILE A 115 10.91 22.64 -2.32
C ILE A 115 11.49 23.97 -2.79
N LYS A 116 12.26 24.65 -1.95
CA LYS A 116 12.80 25.98 -2.24
C LYS A 116 14.29 26.03 -1.92
N ILE A 117 15.10 26.46 -2.90
CA ILE A 117 16.54 26.68 -2.72
C ILE A 117 16.79 28.18 -2.72
N MET A 118 17.53 28.65 -1.72
CA MET A 118 18.02 30.02 -1.63
C MET A 118 19.55 30.01 -1.68
N ALA A 119 20.14 30.96 -2.39
CA ALA A 119 21.58 31.19 -2.46
C ALA A 119 21.88 32.68 -2.34
N GLU A 120 22.78 33.06 -1.44
CA GLU A 120 23.23 34.44 -1.21
C GLU A 120 24.75 34.53 -1.45
N ASN A 121 25.20 35.52 -2.22
CA ASN A 121 26.62 35.79 -2.40
C ASN A 121 27.20 36.72 -1.29
N GLU A 122 28.52 36.84 -1.19
CA GLU A 122 29.16 37.70 -0.19
C GLU A 122 28.80 39.20 -0.32
N SER A 123 28.31 39.63 -1.49
CA SER A 123 27.76 40.98 -1.73
C SER A 123 26.28 41.14 -1.35
N GLY A 124 25.63 40.10 -0.80
CA GLY A 124 24.23 40.13 -0.36
C GLY A 124 23.18 39.96 -1.47
N VAL A 125 23.58 39.59 -2.69
CA VAL A 125 22.64 39.31 -3.79
C VAL A 125 22.04 37.91 -3.59
N VAL A 126 20.71 37.86 -3.45
CA VAL A 126 19.97 36.61 -3.24
C VAL A 126 19.31 36.12 -4.53
N THR A 127 19.44 34.81 -4.77
CA THR A 127 18.61 34.04 -5.71
C THR A 127 17.76 33.06 -4.93
N THR A 128 16.49 32.95 -5.31
CA THR A 128 15.58 31.91 -4.81
C THR A 128 14.92 31.24 -6.00
N GLU A 129 14.91 29.91 -5.99
CA GLU A 129 14.24 29.05 -6.96
C GLU A 129 13.32 28.07 -6.22
N SER A 130 12.28 27.56 -6.87
CA SER A 130 11.34 26.64 -6.22
C SER A 130 10.77 25.59 -7.17
N ARG A 131 10.36 24.46 -6.60
CA ARG A 131 9.79 23.29 -7.27
C ARG A 131 8.67 22.71 -6.43
N VAL A 132 7.64 22.18 -7.05
CA VAL A 132 6.56 21.46 -6.38
C VAL A 132 6.78 19.96 -6.57
N ILE A 133 6.76 19.19 -5.48
CA ILE A 133 6.72 17.74 -5.53
C ILE A 133 5.39 17.28 -4.96
N ASN A 134 4.54 16.74 -5.83
CA ASN A 134 3.30 16.09 -5.46
C ASN A 134 3.61 14.64 -5.10
N VAL A 135 3.67 14.34 -3.81
CA VAL A 135 3.68 12.96 -3.32
C VAL A 135 2.27 12.42 -3.49
N LYS A 136 2.09 11.45 -4.38
CA LYS A 136 0.79 10.76 -4.49
C LYS A 136 0.50 10.07 -3.17
N GLU A 137 -0.77 10.10 -2.80
CA GLU A 137 -1.27 9.36 -1.65
C GLU A 137 -0.84 7.89 -1.76
N ALA A 138 -0.24 7.36 -0.68
CA ALA A 138 0.26 6.00 -0.66
C ALA A 138 -0.89 5.06 -1.04
N VAL A 139 -0.63 4.13 -1.97
CA VAL A 139 -1.70 3.38 -2.68
C VAL A 139 -2.58 2.53 -1.74
N ILE A 140 -2.13 2.37 -0.50
CA ILE A 140 -2.85 1.94 0.70
C ILE A 140 -4.24 2.62 0.83
N ALA A 141 -4.38 3.91 0.51
CA ALA A 141 -5.64 4.65 0.62
C ALA A 141 -6.76 4.16 -0.32
N GLN A 142 -6.46 3.30 -1.31
CA GLN A 142 -7.45 2.65 -2.18
C GLN A 142 -7.44 1.12 -2.08
N ARG A 143 -6.70 0.53 -1.14
CA ARG A 143 -6.73 -0.90 -0.85
C ARG A 143 -8.00 -1.26 -0.09
N THR A 144 -8.75 -2.24 -0.60
CA THR A 144 -9.71 -3.01 0.20
C THR A 144 -9.10 -4.35 0.57
N ASP A 145 -9.12 -4.68 1.85
CA ASP A 145 -8.92 -6.05 2.31
C ASP A 145 -10.25 -6.81 2.37
N TYR A 146 -10.28 -8.01 1.79
CA TYR A 146 -11.43 -8.91 1.82
C TYR A 146 -11.07 -10.16 2.63
N ALA A 147 -12.02 -10.67 3.42
CA ALA A 147 -11.93 -12.01 4.01
C ALA A 147 -13.09 -12.88 3.50
N LEU A 148 -12.77 -14.09 3.05
CA LEU A 148 -13.75 -15.16 2.86
C LEU A 148 -13.54 -16.20 3.97
N ILE A 149 -14.49 -16.29 4.88
CA ILE A 149 -14.40 -17.17 6.05
C ILE A 149 -15.41 -18.30 5.91
N ILE A 150 -14.92 -19.52 5.82
CA ILE A 150 -15.69 -20.75 5.59
C ILE A 150 -15.56 -21.63 6.83
N ALA A 151 -16.67 -22.07 7.41
CA ALA A 151 -16.63 -23.00 8.53
C ALA A 151 -17.83 -23.95 8.56
N THR A 152 -17.58 -25.22 8.88
CA THR A 152 -18.63 -26.23 9.01
C THR A 152 -18.54 -26.88 10.40
N ASN A 153 -19.55 -26.60 11.22
CA ASN A 153 -19.84 -27.32 12.46
C ASN A 153 -20.82 -28.48 12.20
N GLU A 154 -21.92 -28.17 11.51
CA GLU A 154 -23.05 -29.07 11.31
C GLU A 154 -22.90 -29.89 10.02
N TYR A 155 -23.09 -31.21 10.12
CA TYR A 155 -23.01 -32.14 9.00
C TYR A 155 -24.25 -33.04 8.91
N ASP A 156 -24.66 -33.39 7.68
CA ASP A 156 -25.85 -34.21 7.46
C ASP A 156 -25.59 -35.73 7.68
N GLU A 157 -24.35 -36.19 7.48
CA GLU A 157 -23.91 -37.58 7.77
C GLU A 157 -22.59 -37.70 8.57
N TRP A 158 -21.73 -36.67 8.58
CA TRP A 158 -20.49 -36.66 9.36
C TRP A 158 -20.74 -36.31 10.84
N ASP A 159 -19.75 -36.54 11.71
CA ASP A 159 -19.87 -36.22 13.14
C ASP A 159 -19.65 -34.72 13.37
N ASP A 160 -20.59 -34.02 14.01
CA ASP A 160 -20.54 -32.56 14.21
C ASP A 160 -19.25 -32.08 14.94
N LEU A 161 -18.79 -30.89 14.56
CA LEU A 161 -17.69 -30.17 15.21
C LEU A 161 -18.21 -29.00 16.05
N ILE A 162 -17.48 -28.64 17.11
CA ILE A 162 -17.95 -27.67 18.09
C ILE A 162 -17.41 -26.26 17.79
N ASN A 163 -16.14 -26.14 17.41
CA ASN A 163 -15.46 -24.85 17.36
C ASN A 163 -15.31 -24.16 15.98
N PRO A 164 -15.37 -24.80 14.78
CA PRO A 164 -15.09 -24.12 13.50
C PRO A 164 -15.86 -22.81 13.27
N VAL A 165 -17.17 -22.78 13.56
CA VAL A 165 -18.02 -21.58 13.42
C VAL A 165 -17.69 -20.54 14.50
N PHE A 166 -17.36 -20.95 15.73
CA PHE A 166 -16.94 -20.03 16.80
C PHE A 166 -15.58 -19.37 16.50
N ASP A 167 -14.66 -20.15 15.92
CA ASP A 167 -13.32 -19.71 15.53
C ASP A 167 -13.39 -18.80 14.30
N ALA A 168 -14.16 -19.17 13.29
CA ALA A 168 -14.49 -18.33 12.13
C ALA A 168 -15.16 -17.01 12.52
N THR A 169 -16.14 -17.05 13.43
CA THR A 169 -16.81 -15.82 13.93
C THR A 169 -15.78 -14.91 14.61
N THR A 170 -14.99 -15.46 15.53
CA THR A 170 -14.00 -14.69 16.30
C THR A 170 -12.91 -14.09 15.41
N ILE A 171 -12.41 -14.84 14.41
CA ILE A 171 -11.43 -14.36 13.44
C ILE A 171 -12.04 -13.28 12.53
N GLY A 172 -13.30 -13.45 12.11
CA GLY A 172 -14.00 -12.48 11.27
C GLY A 172 -14.30 -11.16 11.98
N ASP A 173 -14.80 -11.21 13.21
CA ASP A 173 -15.04 -10.00 14.01
C ASP A 173 -13.71 -9.26 14.27
N GLU A 174 -12.63 -9.98 14.61
CA GLU A 174 -11.29 -9.42 14.78
C GLU A 174 -10.79 -8.69 13.51
N LEU A 175 -10.91 -9.34 12.35
CA LEU A 175 -10.50 -8.76 11.05
C LEU A 175 -11.37 -7.57 10.63
N LYS A 176 -12.66 -7.59 10.97
CA LYS A 176 -13.62 -6.54 10.63
C LYS A 176 -13.44 -5.31 11.50
N GLU A 177 -13.35 -5.48 12.82
CA GLU A 177 -13.31 -4.38 13.80
C GLU A 177 -11.89 -3.77 13.89
N ASN A 178 -10.87 -4.60 14.03
CA ASN A 178 -9.51 -4.14 14.32
C ASN A 178 -8.61 -4.03 13.08
N TYR A 179 -9.03 -4.58 11.93
CA TYR A 179 -8.28 -4.52 10.66
C TYR A 179 -9.09 -3.99 9.46
N GLY A 180 -10.39 -3.65 9.63
CA GLY A 180 -11.22 -3.04 8.59
C GLY A 180 -11.57 -3.92 7.38
N TYR A 181 -11.40 -5.25 7.48
CA TYR A 181 -11.67 -6.17 6.37
C TYR A 181 -13.17 -6.20 6.00
N LYS A 182 -13.46 -6.31 4.70
CA LYS A 182 -14.77 -6.73 4.19
C LYS A 182 -14.89 -8.25 4.36
N VAL A 183 -15.46 -8.67 5.48
CA VAL A 183 -15.64 -10.08 5.84
C VAL A 183 -16.96 -10.63 5.29
N ASP A 184 -16.86 -11.74 4.56
CA ASP A 184 -17.98 -12.60 4.20
C ASP A 184 -17.84 -13.95 4.94
N MET A 185 -18.95 -14.44 5.50
CA MET A 185 -18.99 -15.66 6.31
C MET A 185 -19.93 -16.68 5.68
N VAL A 186 -19.38 -17.85 5.35
CA VAL A 186 -20.11 -18.97 4.77
C VAL A 186 -20.06 -20.14 5.75
N LEU A 187 -21.11 -20.23 6.56
CA LEU A 187 -21.23 -21.15 7.68
C LEU A 187 -22.10 -22.36 7.28
N ASN A 188 -21.64 -23.55 7.67
CA ASN A 188 -22.24 -24.86 7.38
C ASN A 188 -22.62 -25.10 5.89
N PRO A 189 -21.78 -24.72 4.90
CA PRO A 189 -22.16 -24.79 3.48
C PRO A 189 -22.28 -26.20 2.94
N THR A 190 -23.21 -26.38 2.01
CA THR A 190 -23.16 -27.48 1.04
C THR A 190 -22.02 -27.27 0.03
N LYS A 191 -21.55 -28.36 -0.59
CA LYS A 191 -20.54 -28.32 -1.66
C LYS A 191 -20.95 -27.38 -2.80
N SER A 192 -22.24 -27.38 -3.15
CA SER A 192 -22.79 -26.51 -4.20
C SER A 192 -22.68 -25.02 -3.85
N GLU A 193 -22.94 -24.66 -2.59
CA GLU A 193 -22.89 -23.27 -2.12
C GLU A 193 -21.45 -22.75 -2.01
N LEU A 194 -20.54 -23.59 -1.52
CA LEU A 194 -19.11 -23.28 -1.48
C LEU A 194 -18.54 -23.10 -2.89
N LEU A 195 -18.88 -24.00 -3.84
CA LEU A 195 -18.52 -23.85 -5.25
C LEU A 195 -19.09 -22.57 -5.88
N ARG A 196 -20.31 -22.16 -5.50
CA ARG A 196 -20.92 -20.90 -5.94
C ARG A 196 -20.15 -19.69 -5.39
N LYS A 197 -19.80 -19.68 -4.10
CA LYS A 197 -19.05 -18.59 -3.46
C LYS A 197 -17.62 -18.45 -4.00
N LEU A 198 -16.93 -19.55 -4.28
CA LEU A 198 -15.62 -19.52 -4.93
C LEU A 198 -15.68 -18.91 -6.34
N ARG A 199 -16.75 -19.19 -7.10
CA ARG A 199 -16.99 -18.55 -8.42
C ARG A 199 -17.33 -17.06 -8.30
N GLU A 200 -18.12 -16.69 -7.30
CA GLU A 200 -18.46 -15.30 -6.99
C GLU A 200 -17.19 -14.48 -6.72
N TYR A 201 -16.33 -14.94 -5.80
CA TYR A 201 -15.03 -14.31 -5.52
C TYR A 201 -14.09 -14.28 -6.73
N ASN A 202 -14.10 -15.29 -7.59
CA ASN A 202 -13.32 -15.28 -8.83
C ASN A 202 -13.89 -14.37 -9.93
N SER A 203 -15.11 -13.85 -9.77
CA SER A 203 -15.73 -12.86 -10.66
C SER A 203 -15.57 -11.41 -10.19
N MET A 204 -15.02 -11.19 -9.00
CA MET A 204 -14.81 -9.86 -8.43
C MET A 204 -13.64 -9.11 -9.09
N ASN A 205 -13.81 -7.80 -9.28
CA ASN A 205 -12.74 -6.92 -9.77
C ASN A 205 -11.94 -6.34 -8.59
N PHE A 206 -10.89 -7.06 -8.17
CA PHE A 206 -9.92 -6.58 -7.18
C PHE A 206 -9.01 -5.49 -7.77
N LEU A 207 -8.68 -4.47 -6.97
CA LEU A 207 -7.68 -3.46 -7.33
C LEU A 207 -6.25 -4.01 -7.09
N PRO A 208 -5.19 -3.41 -7.70
CA PRO A 208 -3.84 -4.00 -7.70
C PRO A 208 -3.15 -4.17 -6.33
N ASN A 209 -3.73 -3.62 -5.27
CA ASN A 209 -3.24 -3.69 -3.89
C ASN A 209 -4.29 -4.25 -2.92
N ASP A 210 -5.47 -4.64 -3.42
CA ASP A 210 -6.46 -5.37 -2.61
C ASP A 210 -5.89 -6.74 -2.22
N GLN A 211 -6.26 -7.21 -1.03
CA GLN A 211 -5.90 -8.55 -0.57
C GLN A 211 -7.14 -9.41 -0.32
N LEU A 212 -6.96 -10.72 -0.44
CA LEU A 212 -7.95 -11.74 -0.11
C LEU A 212 -7.36 -12.70 0.93
N PHE A 213 -7.84 -12.56 2.16
CA PHE A 213 -7.65 -13.58 3.19
C PHE A 213 -8.73 -14.66 3.03
N ILE A 214 -8.37 -15.93 3.15
CA ILE A 214 -9.32 -17.04 3.14
C ILE A 214 -9.08 -17.88 4.37
N PHE A 215 -10.08 -18.04 5.24
CA PHE A 215 -10.03 -18.97 6.37
C PHE A 215 -11.00 -20.12 6.13
N ILE A 216 -10.57 -21.35 6.38
CA ILE A 216 -11.38 -22.56 6.25
C ILE A 216 -11.21 -23.41 7.51
N ALA A 217 -12.30 -23.73 8.21
CA ALA A 217 -12.28 -24.65 9.36
C ALA A 217 -13.34 -25.75 9.24
N GLY A 218 -12.98 -26.97 9.66
CA GLY A 218 -13.90 -28.12 9.64
C GLY A 218 -13.19 -29.44 9.35
N HIS A 219 -13.97 -30.50 9.11
CA HIS A 219 -13.42 -31.80 8.75
C HIS A 219 -12.68 -31.76 7.41
N GLY A 220 -11.54 -32.44 7.38
CA GLY A 220 -10.80 -32.76 6.16
C GLY A 220 -10.62 -34.27 6.04
N LYS A 221 -10.61 -34.78 4.82
CA LYS A 221 -10.50 -36.20 4.47
C LYS A 221 -9.36 -36.40 3.48
N PHE A 222 -8.47 -37.36 3.75
CA PHE A 222 -7.43 -37.77 2.80
C PHE A 222 -7.82 -39.10 2.14
N ASP A 223 -7.55 -39.20 0.84
CA ASP A 223 -7.64 -40.45 0.08
C ASP A 223 -6.23 -41.01 -0.13
N ASP A 224 -5.94 -42.16 0.47
CA ASP A 224 -4.63 -42.80 0.40
C ASP A 224 -4.40 -43.61 -0.89
N LEU A 225 -5.38 -43.75 -1.78
CA LEU A 225 -5.22 -44.42 -3.08
C LEU A 225 -4.77 -43.42 -4.16
N ILE A 226 -5.47 -42.29 -4.26
CA ILE A 226 -5.16 -41.23 -5.25
C ILE A 226 -4.27 -40.09 -4.69
N LYS A 227 -4.04 -40.08 -3.37
CA LYS A 227 -3.19 -39.10 -2.64
C LYS A 227 -3.65 -37.64 -2.72
N ASP A 228 -4.95 -37.39 -2.89
CA ASP A 228 -5.55 -36.05 -2.77
C ASP A 228 -6.25 -35.86 -1.40
N GLY A 229 -6.38 -34.61 -0.99
CA GLY A 229 -7.12 -34.20 0.21
C GLY A 229 -8.43 -33.52 -0.16
N TYR A 230 -9.39 -33.54 0.76
CA TYR A 230 -10.76 -33.10 0.54
C TYR A 230 -11.28 -32.31 1.74
N LEU A 231 -12.01 -31.23 1.49
CA LEU A 231 -12.86 -30.58 2.48
C LEU A 231 -14.20 -31.32 2.56
N VAL A 232 -14.61 -31.67 3.77
CA VAL A 232 -15.95 -32.21 4.03
C VAL A 232 -16.92 -31.03 4.12
N CYS A 233 -17.93 -31.01 3.24
CA CYS A 233 -19.02 -30.05 3.23
C CYS A 233 -20.21 -30.59 4.04
N LYS A 234 -21.22 -29.77 4.36
CA LYS A 234 -22.38 -30.21 5.15
C LYS A 234 -23.09 -31.43 4.55
N ASP A 235 -23.25 -31.43 3.23
CA ASP A 235 -23.87 -32.47 2.40
C ASP A 235 -22.90 -33.60 1.99
N SER A 236 -21.70 -33.65 2.56
CA SER A 236 -20.76 -34.76 2.31
C SER A 236 -21.20 -36.02 3.06
N LYS A 237 -21.25 -37.14 2.33
CA LYS A 237 -21.70 -38.43 2.83
C LYS A 237 -20.60 -39.18 3.57
N LYS A 238 -20.96 -39.94 4.61
CA LYS A 238 -19.99 -40.72 5.40
C LYS A 238 -19.52 -41.99 4.66
N VAL A 239 -20.31 -42.47 3.70
CA VAL A 239 -19.96 -43.59 2.80
C VAL A 239 -20.10 -43.12 1.35
N ASP A 240 -18.96 -42.79 0.73
CA ASP A 240 -18.85 -42.24 -0.62
C ASP A 240 -17.43 -42.52 -1.16
N ASP A 241 -17.29 -43.68 -1.80
CA ASP A 241 -16.00 -44.22 -2.26
C ASP A 241 -15.37 -43.43 -3.41
N THR A 242 -16.15 -42.57 -4.10
CA THR A 242 -15.65 -41.66 -5.15
C THR A 242 -15.35 -40.25 -4.62
N HIS A 243 -15.64 -39.97 -3.35
CA HIS A 243 -15.60 -38.65 -2.72
C HIS A 243 -16.38 -37.58 -3.52
N GLU A 244 -17.42 -37.97 -4.24
CA GLU A 244 -18.22 -37.09 -5.11
C GLU A 244 -18.98 -36.00 -4.34
N SER A 245 -19.28 -36.23 -3.06
CA SER A 245 -19.95 -35.27 -2.18
C SER A 245 -19.00 -34.29 -1.46
N TYR A 246 -17.67 -34.44 -1.63
CA TYR A 246 -16.63 -33.65 -0.97
C TYR A 246 -16.01 -32.62 -1.93
N LEU A 247 -15.36 -31.56 -1.43
CA LEU A 247 -14.64 -30.61 -2.27
C LEU A 247 -13.13 -30.94 -2.30
N PRO A 248 -12.53 -31.35 -3.45
CA PRO A 248 -11.10 -31.63 -3.52
C PRO A 248 -10.24 -30.38 -3.22
N PHE A 249 -9.18 -30.54 -2.44
CA PHE A 249 -8.18 -29.49 -2.22
C PHE A 249 -7.44 -29.13 -3.51
N SER A 250 -7.30 -30.08 -4.45
CA SER A 250 -6.84 -29.81 -5.82
C SER A 250 -7.73 -28.80 -6.56
N TYR A 251 -9.06 -28.96 -6.51
CA TYR A 251 -10.01 -27.98 -7.06
C TYR A 251 -9.91 -26.64 -6.33
N LEU A 252 -9.88 -26.67 -5.00
CA LEU A 252 -9.77 -25.48 -4.16
C LEU A 252 -8.51 -24.67 -4.49
N ARG A 253 -7.35 -25.34 -4.65
CA ARG A 253 -6.09 -24.75 -5.11
C ARG A 253 -6.26 -24.07 -6.46
N THR A 254 -6.81 -24.77 -7.45
CA THR A 254 -7.01 -24.21 -8.79
C THR A 254 -7.97 -23.01 -8.78
N ALA A 255 -9.04 -23.06 -8.00
CA ALA A 255 -9.98 -21.95 -7.86
C ALA A 255 -9.32 -20.73 -7.21
N ILE A 256 -8.63 -20.91 -6.08
CA ILE A 256 -8.00 -19.81 -5.34
C ILE A 256 -6.81 -19.21 -6.11
N ASP A 257 -6.01 -20.03 -6.80
CA ASP A 257 -4.87 -19.52 -7.56
C ASP A 257 -5.28 -18.66 -8.78
N ASN A 258 -6.37 -19.06 -9.45
CA ASN A 258 -6.98 -18.27 -10.52
C ASN A 258 -7.81 -17.06 -10.02
N ASN A 259 -7.83 -16.78 -8.71
CA ASN A 259 -8.52 -15.59 -8.20
C ASN A 259 -7.80 -14.30 -8.67
N PRO A 260 -8.54 -13.29 -9.19
CA PRO A 260 -7.94 -12.05 -9.71
C PRO A 260 -7.24 -11.18 -8.66
N SER A 261 -7.42 -11.42 -7.35
CA SER A 261 -6.62 -10.75 -6.31
C SER A 261 -5.12 -11.02 -6.48
N ARG A 262 -4.31 -9.95 -6.42
CA ARG A 262 -2.85 -10.06 -6.45
C ARG A 262 -2.26 -10.61 -5.16
N HIS A 263 -2.98 -10.55 -4.05
CA HIS A 263 -2.48 -10.96 -2.74
C HIS A 263 -3.47 -11.90 -2.06
N VAL A 264 -3.14 -13.19 -2.03
CA VAL A 264 -3.98 -14.22 -1.42
C VAL A 264 -3.21 -14.95 -0.32
N PHE A 265 -3.83 -15.06 0.85
CA PHE A 265 -3.34 -15.89 1.96
C PHE A 265 -4.46 -16.82 2.42
N LEU A 266 -4.24 -18.12 2.19
CA LEU A 266 -5.15 -19.20 2.56
C LEU A 266 -4.72 -19.79 3.91
N VAL A 267 -5.62 -19.80 4.87
CA VAL A 267 -5.43 -20.42 6.18
C VAL A 267 -6.46 -21.54 6.36
N MET A 268 -6.00 -22.75 6.66
CA MET A 268 -6.86 -23.93 6.80
C MET A 268 -6.66 -24.57 8.18
N ASP A 269 -7.68 -24.45 9.02
CA ASP A 269 -7.80 -25.24 10.25
C ASP A 269 -8.64 -26.50 10.00
N ALA A 270 -8.09 -27.39 9.17
CA ALA A 270 -8.72 -28.63 8.75
C ALA A 270 -7.67 -29.73 8.64
N CYS A 271 -8.10 -30.97 8.93
CA CYS A 271 -7.23 -32.14 8.82
C CYS A 271 -6.71 -32.32 7.37
N PHE A 272 -5.49 -32.84 7.23
CA PHE A 272 -4.87 -33.20 5.94
C PHE A 272 -4.57 -32.05 4.96
N GLY A 273 -4.55 -30.78 5.38
CA GLY A 273 -4.19 -29.65 4.52
C GLY A 273 -2.77 -29.71 3.90
N GLY A 274 -1.88 -30.55 4.42
CA GLY A 274 -0.51 -30.74 3.94
C GLY A 274 -0.35 -31.50 2.62
N THR A 275 -1.37 -31.60 1.77
CA THR A 275 -1.24 -32.04 0.37
C THR A 275 -0.83 -30.89 -0.58
N PHE A 276 -0.70 -29.67 -0.07
CA PHE A 276 -0.67 -28.42 -0.83
C PHE A 276 0.73 -27.95 -1.30
N ASP A 277 1.66 -28.86 -1.58
CA ASP A 277 3.08 -28.51 -1.78
C ASP A 277 3.61 -28.73 -3.21
N GLN A 278 4.30 -27.70 -3.74
CA GLN A 278 5.58 -27.90 -4.44
C GLN A 278 6.53 -26.71 -4.20
N ALA A 279 7.53 -26.95 -3.35
CA ALA A 279 8.90 -26.43 -3.38
C ALA A 279 9.15 -24.93 -3.11
N ILE A 280 9.98 -24.68 -2.09
CA ILE A 280 10.73 -23.42 -1.88
C ILE A 280 12.19 -23.74 -1.57
N ALA A 281 13.14 -23.12 -2.29
CA ALA A 281 14.48 -22.86 -1.76
C ALA A 281 15.27 -21.79 -2.57
N LYS A 282 15.88 -20.85 -1.83
CA LYS A 282 16.98 -19.93 -2.21
C LYS A 282 16.68 -18.70 -3.08
N ARG A 283 16.86 -17.53 -2.46
CA ARG A 283 17.95 -16.59 -2.77
C ARG A 283 18.27 -15.75 -1.52
N GLY A 284 19.53 -15.34 -1.38
CA GLY A 284 19.98 -14.30 -0.45
C GLY A 284 20.79 -13.27 -1.22
N GLY A 285 21.12 -12.13 -0.61
CA GLY A 285 21.93 -11.11 -1.29
C GLY A 285 22.06 -9.78 -0.55
N ASP A 286 23.25 -9.60 0.02
CA ASP A 286 23.98 -8.34 0.19
C ASP A 286 23.55 -7.32 1.26
N ASP A 287 24.51 -6.47 1.62
CA ASP A 287 24.60 -5.77 2.90
C ASP A 287 25.01 -4.29 2.72
N ASN A 288 24.09 -3.34 2.97
CA ASN A 288 24.43 -2.06 3.60
C ASN A 288 23.22 -1.17 3.97
N MET A 289 23.50 -0.17 4.80
CA MET A 289 22.67 1.01 5.13
C MET A 289 21.32 0.75 5.83
N TYR A 290 21.38 0.46 7.12
CA TYR A 290 20.23 0.47 8.03
C TYR A 290 19.64 1.89 8.17
N ARG A 291 18.49 2.14 7.53
CA ARG A 291 17.49 3.12 7.98
C ARG A 291 16.16 2.38 8.12
N GLU A 292 15.44 2.66 9.21
CA GLU A 292 14.04 2.21 9.30
C GLU A 292 13.24 2.86 8.16
N ILE A 293 12.46 2.03 7.46
CA ILE A 293 11.50 2.48 6.45
C ILE A 293 10.15 2.71 7.12
N THR A 294 9.37 3.65 6.61
CA THR A 294 8.03 3.94 7.12
C THR A 294 7.10 2.73 6.94
N GLN A 295 6.02 2.70 7.73
CA GLN A 295 4.96 1.68 7.61
C GLN A 295 4.44 1.57 6.16
N ASP A 296 4.24 2.72 5.50
CA ASP A 296 3.73 2.78 4.13
C ASP A 296 4.77 2.31 3.08
N GLU A 297 6.04 2.66 3.27
CA GLU A 297 7.15 2.13 2.45
C GLU A 297 7.31 0.61 2.63
N TYR A 298 7.11 0.08 3.85
CA TYR A 298 7.12 -1.36 4.11
C TYR A 298 5.98 -2.08 3.39
N ILE A 299 4.74 -1.60 3.57
CA ILE A 299 3.55 -2.20 2.95
C ILE A 299 3.68 -2.14 1.43
N THR A 300 4.04 -0.99 0.86
CA THR A 300 4.19 -0.80 -0.59
C THR A 300 5.32 -1.67 -1.17
N LYS A 301 6.43 -1.86 -0.44
CA LYS A 301 7.52 -2.77 -0.84
C LYS A 301 7.08 -4.23 -0.86
N LYS A 302 6.12 -4.64 -0.01
CA LYS A 302 5.57 -6.00 0.03
C LYS A 302 4.47 -6.22 -1.03
N LEU A 303 3.50 -5.32 -1.14
CA LEU A 303 2.42 -5.38 -2.15
C LEU A 303 2.90 -5.25 -3.60
N LYS A 304 4.17 -4.88 -3.81
CA LYS A 304 4.81 -5.00 -5.13
C LYS A 304 4.74 -6.43 -5.68
N PHE A 305 4.89 -7.46 -4.85
CA PHE A 305 5.01 -8.86 -5.28
C PHE A 305 3.70 -9.64 -5.17
N LYS A 306 3.30 -10.36 -6.22
CA LYS A 306 2.12 -11.24 -6.21
C LYS A 306 2.26 -12.30 -5.11
N THR A 307 1.24 -12.39 -4.26
CA THR A 307 1.25 -13.25 -3.07
C THR A 307 0.24 -14.39 -3.23
N ARG A 308 0.71 -15.62 -2.99
CA ARG A 308 -0.03 -16.88 -3.03
C ARG A 308 0.51 -17.77 -1.91
N LEU A 309 0.16 -17.41 -0.67
CA LEU A 309 0.67 -18.06 0.55
C LEU A 309 -0.39 -18.98 1.17
N TYR A 310 0.04 -20.09 1.75
CA TYR A 310 -0.84 -20.98 2.52
C TYR A 310 -0.29 -21.23 3.93
N LEU A 311 -1.19 -21.50 4.87
CA LEU A 311 -0.92 -21.95 6.23
C LEU A 311 -1.95 -23.02 6.63
N THR A 312 -1.53 -24.21 7.02
CA THR A 312 -2.43 -25.29 7.50
C THR A 312 -2.11 -25.67 8.93
N SER A 313 -3.12 -26.04 9.72
CA SER A 313 -2.94 -26.42 11.14
C SER A 313 -2.29 -27.79 11.35
N GLY A 314 -2.19 -28.61 10.31
CA GLY A 314 -1.43 -29.86 10.32
C GLY A 314 -1.07 -30.34 8.91
N ALA A 315 -0.23 -31.37 8.83
CA ALA A 315 0.23 -31.96 7.57
C ALA A 315 -0.74 -33.05 7.04
N LYS A 316 -0.58 -34.30 7.48
CA LYS A 316 -1.48 -35.44 7.17
C LYS A 316 -2.07 -36.06 8.44
N GLU A 317 -2.18 -35.26 9.48
CA GLU A 317 -2.51 -35.69 10.83
C GLU A 317 -3.89 -35.13 11.22
N TYR A 318 -4.55 -35.80 12.16
CA TYR A 318 -5.78 -35.29 12.76
C TYR A 318 -5.49 -34.07 13.64
N VAL A 319 -6.24 -33.00 13.43
CA VAL A 319 -6.15 -31.75 14.19
C VAL A 319 -7.25 -31.74 15.25
N PRO A 320 -6.95 -31.53 16.55
CA PRO A 320 -7.98 -31.49 17.59
C PRO A 320 -8.86 -30.23 17.52
N ASP A 321 -10.18 -30.41 17.41
CA ASP A 321 -11.22 -29.36 17.50
C ASP A 321 -11.07 -28.45 18.74
N GLY A 322 -10.54 -28.99 19.85
CA GLY A 322 -10.23 -28.24 21.07
C GLY A 322 -11.13 -28.67 22.24
N ARG A 323 -11.82 -27.71 22.86
CA ARG A 323 -12.84 -27.95 23.89
C ARG A 323 -14.02 -26.99 23.66
N ALA A 324 -15.25 -27.42 23.88
CA ALA A 324 -16.43 -26.56 23.74
C ALA A 324 -16.25 -25.19 24.44
N GLY A 325 -16.48 -24.10 23.70
CA GLY A 325 -16.31 -22.73 24.21
C GLY A 325 -14.85 -22.28 24.37
N LYS A 326 -13.89 -22.99 23.77
CA LYS A 326 -12.47 -22.60 23.66
C LYS A 326 -11.97 -23.00 22.29
N HIS A 327 -11.41 -22.03 21.55
CA HIS A 327 -10.90 -22.22 20.19
C HIS A 327 -10.05 -23.49 20.00
N SER A 328 -9.96 -23.96 18.76
CA SER A 328 -8.95 -24.95 18.38
C SER A 328 -7.55 -24.50 18.86
N PRO A 329 -6.62 -25.43 19.13
CA PRO A 329 -5.25 -25.08 19.50
C PRO A 329 -4.54 -24.18 18.47
N PHE A 330 -4.92 -24.29 17.19
CA PHE A 330 -4.38 -23.48 16.09
C PHE A 330 -5.13 -22.14 15.97
N ALA A 331 -6.46 -22.15 15.93
CA ALA A 331 -7.27 -20.93 15.88
C ALA A 331 -7.01 -20.02 17.08
N SER A 332 -6.82 -20.59 18.28
CA SER A 332 -6.42 -19.84 19.48
C SER A 332 -5.10 -19.08 19.29
N LYS A 333 -4.15 -19.61 18.51
CA LYS A 333 -2.86 -18.96 18.24
C LYS A 333 -2.91 -18.00 17.05
N LEU A 334 -3.78 -18.22 16.08
CA LEU A 334 -4.11 -17.24 15.04
C LEU A 334 -4.79 -16.00 15.64
N VAL A 335 -5.75 -16.18 16.55
CA VAL A 335 -6.40 -15.09 17.29
C VAL A 335 -5.42 -14.39 18.22
N GLU A 336 -4.48 -15.10 18.86
CA GLU A 336 -3.39 -14.49 19.64
C GLU A 336 -2.46 -13.63 18.77
N ALA A 337 -2.14 -14.07 17.54
CA ALA A 337 -1.35 -13.30 16.58
C ALA A 337 -2.06 -12.02 16.16
N LEU A 338 -3.34 -12.11 15.79
CA LEU A 338 -4.18 -10.96 15.41
C LEU A 338 -4.32 -9.96 16.56
N ARG A 339 -4.58 -10.43 17.79
CA ARG A 339 -4.65 -9.59 19.01
C ARG A 339 -3.28 -9.04 19.46
N GLY A 340 -2.20 -9.46 18.82
CA GLY A 340 -0.89 -8.81 18.92
C GLY A 340 -0.78 -7.53 18.07
N TYR A 341 -1.72 -7.28 17.14
CA TYR A 341 -1.87 -6.10 16.28
C TYR A 341 -0.60 -5.64 15.52
N GLY A 342 0.41 -6.50 15.35
CA GLY A 342 1.72 -6.09 14.82
C GLY A 342 2.55 -5.21 15.77
N GLY A 343 2.16 -5.12 17.05
CA GLY A 343 2.82 -4.31 18.07
C GLY A 343 2.86 -2.82 17.72
N LYS A 344 4.02 -2.18 17.96
CA LYS A 344 4.19 -0.72 17.78
C LYS A 344 3.93 -0.22 16.36
N ASN A 345 4.07 -1.07 15.35
CA ASN A 345 4.06 -0.67 13.94
C ASN A 345 2.71 -0.93 13.26
N LYS A 346 1.69 -1.39 14.00
CA LYS A 346 0.36 -1.79 13.51
C LYS A 346 0.33 -2.78 12.33
N VAL A 347 1.45 -3.41 11.98
CA VAL A 347 1.55 -4.34 10.84
C VAL A 347 1.94 -5.72 11.33
N LEU A 348 1.02 -6.66 11.15
CA LEU A 348 1.22 -8.09 11.38
C LEU A 348 1.44 -8.78 10.04
N THR A 349 2.50 -9.56 9.91
CA THR A 349 2.85 -10.25 8.65
C THR A 349 2.57 -11.76 8.72
N SER A 350 2.44 -12.42 7.57
CA SER A 350 2.17 -13.86 7.52
C SER A 350 3.30 -14.70 8.15
N GLN A 351 4.57 -14.27 8.04
CA GLN A 351 5.68 -14.92 8.77
C GLN A 351 5.55 -14.73 10.29
N GLN A 352 5.06 -13.58 10.76
CA GLN A 352 4.80 -13.38 12.19
C GLN A 352 3.63 -14.24 12.67
N VAL A 353 2.55 -14.36 11.90
CA VAL A 353 1.43 -15.29 12.19
C VAL A 353 1.94 -16.72 12.31
N PHE A 354 2.84 -17.15 11.41
CA PHE A 354 3.45 -18.48 11.49
C PHE A 354 4.19 -18.70 12.83
N TRP A 355 4.97 -17.72 13.33
CA TRP A 355 5.67 -17.83 14.62
C TRP A 355 4.75 -17.98 15.85
N TYR A 356 3.48 -17.57 15.78
CA TYR A 356 2.51 -17.85 16.85
C TYR A 356 1.99 -19.29 16.80
N VAL A 357 1.75 -19.83 15.60
CA VAL A 357 1.16 -21.17 15.41
C VAL A 357 2.19 -22.30 15.36
N GLU A 358 3.46 -22.06 14.97
CA GLU A 358 4.52 -23.09 14.82
C GLU A 358 4.74 -23.97 16.06
N ARG A 359 4.26 -23.52 17.22
CA ARG A 359 4.40 -24.17 18.54
C ARG A 359 3.21 -25.07 18.92
N VAL A 360 2.21 -25.16 18.05
CA VAL A 360 1.03 -26.03 18.18
C VAL A 360 1.38 -27.46 17.75
N LYS A 361 0.56 -28.44 18.14
CA LYS A 361 0.58 -29.81 17.60
C LYS A 361 -0.81 -30.20 17.07
N PRO A 362 -0.94 -30.84 15.89
CA PRO A 362 0.13 -31.22 14.95
C PRO A 362 0.90 -30.03 14.38
N GLU A 363 2.04 -30.29 13.72
CA GLU A 363 2.95 -29.24 13.24
C GLU A 363 2.33 -28.48 12.05
N PRO A 364 2.11 -27.15 12.13
CA PRO A 364 1.55 -26.40 11.02
C PRO A 364 2.48 -26.36 9.79
N ARG A 365 1.89 -26.26 8.59
CA ARG A 365 2.65 -26.10 7.34
C ARG A 365 2.40 -24.74 6.73
N PHE A 366 3.47 -24.00 6.47
CA PHE A 366 3.45 -22.70 5.81
C PHE A 366 4.25 -22.77 4.51
N GLY A 367 3.73 -22.18 3.43
CA GLY A 367 4.40 -22.22 2.14
C GLY A 367 3.71 -21.40 1.04
N THR A 368 4.15 -21.62 -0.19
CA THR A 368 3.67 -20.95 -1.41
C THR A 368 2.89 -21.88 -2.32
N PHE A 369 1.97 -21.34 -3.12
CA PHE A 369 1.34 -22.05 -4.23
C PHE A 369 1.29 -21.18 -5.49
N GLY A 370 0.88 -21.77 -6.61
CA GLY A 370 0.64 -21.03 -7.85
C GLY A 370 1.86 -20.27 -8.38
N ASP A 371 1.62 -19.04 -8.84
CA ASP A 371 2.62 -18.11 -9.39
C ASP A 371 3.13 -17.09 -8.34
N ASN A 372 3.35 -17.54 -7.10
CA ASN A 372 3.89 -16.69 -6.03
C ASN A 372 5.24 -16.02 -6.40
N GLU A 373 5.35 -14.70 -6.31
CA GLU A 373 6.62 -14.00 -6.57
C GLU A 373 7.58 -14.09 -5.35
N PRO A 374 8.85 -14.52 -5.54
CA PRO A 374 9.80 -14.63 -4.42
C PRO A 374 10.02 -13.31 -3.67
N GLY A 375 9.79 -13.33 -2.35
CA GLY A 375 9.89 -12.15 -1.47
C GLY A 375 8.54 -11.49 -1.12
N SER A 376 7.45 -11.99 -1.72
CA SER A 376 6.06 -11.76 -1.31
C SER A 376 5.83 -11.86 0.20
N GLU A 377 4.80 -11.20 0.70
CA GLU A 377 4.32 -11.32 2.08
C GLU A 377 2.85 -10.92 2.09
N PHE A 378 2.09 -11.44 3.06
CA PHE A 378 0.73 -10.97 3.34
C PHE A 378 0.76 -10.09 4.60
N VAL A 379 0.06 -8.95 4.58
CA VAL A 379 0.14 -7.94 5.65
C VAL A 379 -1.23 -7.50 6.15
N PHE A 380 -1.53 -7.81 7.41
CA PHE A 380 -2.68 -7.28 8.14
C PHE A 380 -2.27 -5.94 8.77
N VAL A 381 -3.04 -4.89 8.54
CA VAL A 381 -2.77 -3.52 9.04
C VAL A 381 -3.85 -3.14 10.04
N ALA A 382 -3.49 -3.00 11.31
CA ALA A 382 -4.44 -2.69 12.38
C ALA A 382 -4.84 -1.21 12.38
N ASN A 383 -6.10 -0.94 12.72
CA ASN A 383 -6.72 0.38 12.84
C ASN A 383 -6.10 1.22 13.97
#